data_AF-A0A937V4G6-F1
#
_entry.id   AF-A0A937V4G6-F1
#
_cell.length_a   1.000
_cell.length_b   1.000
_cell.length_c   1.000
_cell.angle_alpha   90.00
_cell.angle_beta   90.00
_cell.angle_gamma   90.00
#
_symmetry.space_group_name_H-M   'P 1'
#
loop_
_entity.id
_entity.type
_entity.pdbx_description
1 polymer ?
#
loop_
_entity_poly.entity_id
_entity_poly.type
_entity_poly.pdbx_seq_one_letter_code
_entity_poly.pdbx_strand_id
1 'polypeptide(L)'
;MKGQKKPLREYQQSMIDAYYDSWMKEMLEPLYEAFQQWKRGDLKHDELTELIHKVHRENQKGYSFFTQGRSHIIACIKMDSDWFPEWLRNNPPPPGVEP
;
A
#
# COMPACT_ATOMS: atom_id res chain seq x y z
N MET A 1 -7.57 -22.20 22.63
CA MET A 1 -7.23 -21.74 21.27
C MET A 1 -8.27 -20.79 20.61
N LYS A 2 -9.38 -20.37 21.25
CA LYS A 2 -10.29 -19.36 20.66
C LYS A 2 -9.79 -17.90 20.77
N GLY A 3 -8.88 -17.60 21.70
CA GLY A 3 -8.38 -16.25 21.97
C GLY A 3 -7.29 -15.72 21.03
N GLN A 4 -6.57 -16.59 20.30
CA GLN A 4 -5.47 -16.17 19.39
C GLN A 4 -5.95 -15.71 18.01
N LYS A 5 -7.18 -16.03 17.61
CA LYS A 5 -7.72 -15.68 16.28
C LYS A 5 -7.93 -14.18 16.10
N LYS A 6 -8.29 -13.47 17.18
CA LYS A 6 -8.52 -12.02 17.14
C LYS A 6 -7.18 -11.25 17.04
N PRO A 7 -6.18 -11.50 17.90
CA PRO A 7 -4.85 -10.88 17.78
C PRO A 7 -4.18 -11.13 16.42
N LEU A 8 -4.25 -12.37 15.90
CA LEU A 8 -3.69 -12.69 14.58
C LEU A 8 -4.38 -11.88 13.47
N ARG A 9 -5.72 -11.79 13.50
CA ARG A 9 -6.46 -11.05 12.47
C ARG A 9 -6.16 -9.55 12.52
N GLU A 10 -6.06 -8.98 13.71
CA GLU A 10 -5.74 -7.56 13.91
C GLU A 10 -4.32 -7.25 13.43
N TYR A 11 -3.34 -8.10 13.78
CA TYR A 11 -1.97 -7.96 13.32
C TYR A 11 -1.82 -8.11 11.80
N GLN A 12 -2.53 -9.08 11.21
CA GLN A 12 -2.58 -9.23 9.76
C GLN A 12 -3.23 -8.03 9.07
N GLN A 13 -4.26 -7.45 9.68
CA GLN A 13 -4.91 -6.26 9.12
C GLN A 13 -4.00 -5.04 9.19
N SER A 14 -3.28 -4.83 10.30
CA SER A 14 -2.35 -3.70 10.39
C SER A 14 -1.21 -3.78 9.38
N MET A 15 -0.75 -4.99 9.06
CA MET A 15 0.22 -5.21 7.98
C MET A 15 -0.36 -4.82 6.61
N ILE A 16 -1.58 -5.26 6.29
CA ILE A 16 -2.25 -4.93 5.03
C ILE A 16 -2.49 -3.42 4.92
N ASP A 17 -2.96 -2.79 5.99
CA ASP A 17 -3.25 -1.36 6.02
C ASP A 17 -1.97 -0.54 5.83
N ALA A 18 -0.88 -0.93 6.48
CA ALA A 18 0.42 -0.27 6.32
C ALA A 18 0.99 -0.43 4.90
N TYR A 19 0.87 -1.62 4.31
CA TYR A 19 1.32 -1.87 2.94
C TYR A 19 0.49 -1.08 1.92
N TYR A 20 -0.83 -0.99 2.14
CA TYR A 20 -1.70 -0.18 1.31
C TYR A 20 -1.35 1.31 1.42
N ASP A 21 -1.10 1.83 2.62
CA ASP A 21 -0.71 3.23 2.82
C ASP A 21 0.62 3.57 2.13
N SER A 22 1.63 2.70 2.21
CA SER A 22 2.90 2.92 1.48
C SER A 22 2.69 2.93 -0.03
N TRP A 23 1.92 1.98 -0.55
CA TRP A 23 1.56 1.94 -1.99
C TRP A 23 0.88 3.24 -2.41
N MET A 24 -0.12 3.70 -1.64
CA MET A 24 -0.86 4.93 -1.95
C MET A 24 0.06 6.15 -1.94
N LYS A 25 0.99 6.24 -0.98
CA LYS A 25 1.99 7.32 -0.94
C LYS A 25 2.88 7.32 -2.16
N GLU A 26 3.47 6.18 -2.52
CA GLU A 26 4.34 6.06 -3.70
C GLU A 26 3.62 6.44 -5.00
N MET A 27 2.34 6.10 -5.11
CA MET A 27 1.53 6.41 -6.28
C MET A 27 1.07 7.87 -6.33
N LEU A 28 0.71 8.46 -5.18
CA LEU A 28 0.13 9.81 -5.12
C LEU A 28 1.18 10.92 -5.02
N GLU A 29 2.36 10.66 -4.47
CA GLU A 29 3.42 11.67 -4.32
C GLU A 29 3.84 12.28 -5.67
N PRO A 30 4.09 11.49 -6.74
CA PRO A 30 4.41 12.06 -8.05
C PRO A 30 3.27 12.89 -8.65
N LEU A 31 2.02 12.49 -8.38
CA LEU A 31 0.85 13.23 -8.84
C LEU A 31 0.73 14.58 -8.12
N TYR A 32 0.99 14.59 -6.81
CA TYR A 32 1.02 15.81 -6.02
C TYR A 32 2.08 16.79 -6.53
N GLU A 33 3.30 16.33 -6.78
CA GLU A 33 4.36 17.17 -7.35
C GLU A 33 3.99 17.69 -8.75
N ALA A 34 3.35 16.88 -9.58
CA ALA A 34 2.86 17.33 -10.89
C ALA A 34 1.79 18.43 -10.77
N PHE A 35 0.90 18.35 -9.79
CA PHE A 35 -0.03 19.46 -9.50
C PHE A 35 0.72 20.74 -9.09
N GLN A 36 1.81 20.63 -8.32
CA GLN A 36 2.62 21.80 -7.97
C GLN A 36 3.31 22.40 -9.19
N GLN A 37 3.86 21.57 -10.09
CA GLN A 37 4.48 22.03 -11.34
C GLN A 37 3.46 22.72 -12.26
N TRP A 38 2.29 22.13 -12.44
CA TRP A 38 1.21 22.73 -13.22
C TRP A 38 0.77 24.08 -12.65
N LYS A 39 0.62 24.18 -11.33
CA LYS A 39 0.28 25.44 -10.64
C LYS A 39 1.31 26.54 -10.89
N ARG A 40 2.59 26.19 -11.03
CA ARG A 40 3.68 27.14 -11.36
C ARG A 40 3.77 27.47 -12.86
N GLY A 41 3.11 26.70 -13.72
CA GLY A 41 3.20 26.81 -15.18
C GLY A 41 4.33 25.98 -15.80
N ASP A 42 5.00 25.13 -15.01
CA ASP A 42 6.12 24.29 -15.45
C ASP A 42 5.65 23.03 -16.19
N LEU A 43 4.39 22.63 -15.97
CA LEU A 43 3.77 21.45 -16.58
C LEU A 43 2.51 21.88 -17.34
N LYS A 44 2.32 21.38 -18.56
CA LYS A 44 1.10 21.67 -19.32
C LYS A 44 -0.09 20.84 -18.81
N HIS A 45 -1.28 21.33 -19.10
CA HIS A 45 -2.52 20.66 -18.71
C HIS A 45 -2.67 19.25 -19.32
N ASP A 46 -2.27 19.05 -20.57
CA ASP A 46 -2.32 17.75 -21.25
C ASP A 46 -1.36 16.74 -20.59
N GLU A 47 -0.15 17.16 -20.24
CA GLU A 47 0.81 16.34 -19.50
C GLU A 47 0.30 15.95 -18.10
N LEU A 48 -0.31 16.90 -17.37
CA LEU A 48 -0.95 16.61 -16.08
C LEU A 48 -2.11 15.61 -16.23
N THR A 49 -2.93 15.78 -17.27
CA THR A 49 -4.10 14.92 -17.52
C THR A 49 -3.67 13.47 -17.78
N GLU A 50 -2.62 13.27 -18.57
CA GLU A 50 -2.06 11.94 -18.80
C GLU A 50 -1.53 11.28 -17.52
N LEU A 51 -0.90 12.07 -16.65
CA LEU A 51 -0.46 11.56 -15.34
C LEU A 51 -1.65 11.17 -14.45
N ILE A 52 -2.71 11.97 -14.40
CA ILE A 52 -3.95 11.64 -13.68
C ILE A 52 -4.53 10.31 -14.20
N HIS A 53 -4.61 10.13 -15.52
CA HIS A 53 -5.10 8.88 -16.10
C HIS A 53 -4.21 7.69 -15.76
N LYS A 54 -2.89 7.86 -15.77
CA LYS A 54 -1.95 6.81 -15.37
C LYS A 54 -2.17 6.41 -13.91
N VAL A 55 -2.21 7.39 -13.00
CA VAL A 55 -2.43 7.15 -11.56
C VAL A 55 -3.79 6.51 -11.32
N HIS A 56 -4.84 6.95 -12.02
CA HIS A 56 -6.16 6.33 -11.92
C HIS A 56 -6.11 4.83 -12.31
N ARG A 57 -5.43 4.47 -13.40
CA ARG A 57 -5.27 3.06 -13.82
C ARG A 57 -4.49 2.25 -12.80
N GLU A 58 -3.39 2.78 -12.25
CA GLU A 58 -2.64 2.09 -11.20
C GLU A 58 -3.47 1.93 -9.92
N ASN A 59 -4.26 2.94 -9.54
CA ASN A 59 -5.17 2.85 -8.41
C ASN A 59 -6.25 1.76 -8.62
N GLN A 60 -6.75 1.59 -9.84
CA GLN A 60 -7.67 0.49 -10.15
C GLN A 60 -7.01 -0.89 -9.97
N LYS A 61 -5.73 -1.04 -10.35
CA LYS A 61 -4.98 -2.27 -10.10
C LYS A 61 -4.78 -2.51 -8.60
N GLY A 62 -4.39 -1.47 -7.86
CA GLY A 62 -4.28 -1.51 -6.41
C GLY A 62 -5.59 -1.96 -5.77
N TYR A 63 -6.71 -1.32 -6.10
CA TYR A 63 -8.04 -1.72 -5.63
C TYR A 63 -8.36 -3.18 -5.94
N SER A 64 -8.08 -3.64 -7.17
CA SER A 64 -8.29 -5.04 -7.55
C SER A 64 -7.42 -6.01 -6.75
N PHE A 65 -6.22 -5.61 -6.32
CA PHE A 65 -5.34 -6.43 -5.49
C PHE A 65 -5.82 -6.49 -4.04
N PHE A 66 -6.13 -5.34 -3.44
CA PHE A 66 -6.54 -5.26 -2.02
C PHE A 66 -7.97 -5.77 -1.75
N THR A 67 -8.75 -6.03 -2.79
CA THR A 67 -10.05 -6.71 -2.68
C THR A 67 -9.95 -8.25 -2.73
N GLN A 68 -8.74 -8.80 -2.94
CA GLN A 68 -8.51 -10.24 -2.91
C GLN A 68 -8.56 -10.83 -1.48
N GLY A 69 -8.45 -12.16 -1.38
CA GLY A 69 -8.48 -12.85 -0.09
C GLY A 69 -7.29 -12.46 0.80
N ARG A 70 -7.54 -12.19 2.08
CA ARG A 70 -6.53 -11.81 3.09
C ARG A 70 -5.26 -12.67 3.04
N SER A 71 -5.41 -14.00 2.99
CA SER A 71 -4.26 -14.92 2.96
C SER A 71 -3.38 -14.73 1.73
N HIS A 72 -3.98 -14.42 0.57
CA HIS A 72 -3.23 -14.14 -0.65
C HIS A 72 -2.48 -12.82 -0.55
N ILE A 73 -3.16 -11.75 -0.11
CA ILE A 73 -2.54 -10.43 0.08
C ILE A 73 -1.33 -10.53 1.02
N ILE A 74 -1.48 -11.23 2.15
CA ILE A 74 -0.38 -11.44 3.11
C ILE A 74 0.78 -12.19 2.46
N ALA A 75 0.52 -13.24 1.69
CA ALA A 75 1.57 -13.99 1.02
C ALA A 75 2.37 -13.10 0.06
N CYS A 76 1.68 -12.25 -0.71
CA CYS A 76 2.33 -11.27 -1.59
C CYS A 76 3.16 -10.25 -0.80
N ILE A 77 2.61 -9.68 0.28
CA ILE A 77 3.35 -8.73 1.13
C ILE A 77 4.63 -9.36 1.67
N LYS A 78 4.56 -10.61 2.16
CA LYS A 78 5.74 -11.32 2.68
C LYS A 78 6.83 -11.59 1.65
N MET A 79 6.48 -11.58 0.36
CA MET A 79 7.43 -11.74 -0.74
C MET A 79 8.11 -10.42 -1.14
N ASP A 80 7.61 -9.28 -0.66
CA ASP A 80 8.24 -7.98 -0.85
C ASP A 80 9.52 -7.88 0.01
N SER A 81 10.67 -8.08 -0.63
CA SER A 81 11.96 -8.18 0.05
C SER A 81 12.42 -6.88 0.70
N ASP A 82 11.88 -5.75 0.25
CA ASP A 82 12.31 -4.44 0.68
C ASP A 82 11.39 -3.93 1.79
N TRP A 83 10.07 -4.10 1.61
CA TRP A 83 9.09 -3.57 2.55
C TRP A 83 8.89 -4.47 3.77
N PHE A 84 8.72 -5.79 3.59
CA PHE A 84 8.28 -6.67 4.67
C PHE A 84 9.32 -6.83 5.79
N PRO A 85 10.62 -7.03 5.53
CA PRO A 85 11.61 -7.12 6.60
C PRO A 85 11.73 -5.84 7.42
N GLU A 86 11.54 -4.67 6.79
CA GLU A 86 11.55 -3.39 7.48
C GLU A 86 10.30 -3.22 8.35
N TRP A 87 9.12 -3.50 7.81
CA TRP A 87 7.88 -3.42 8.56
C TRP A 87 7.88 -4.39 9.75
N LEU A 88 8.34 -5.63 9.56
CA LEU A 88 8.42 -6.65 10.61
C LEU A 88 9.35 -6.25 11.75
N ARG A 89 10.50 -5.62 11.44
CA ARG A 89 11.44 -5.14 12.45
C ARG A 89 10.81 -4.08 13.36
N ASN A 90 9.98 -3.21 12.79
CA ASN A 90 9.30 -2.13 13.50
C ASN A 90 7.98 -2.58 14.15
N ASN A 91 7.41 -3.70 13.71
CA ASN A 91 6.11 -4.21 14.15
C ASN A 91 6.19 -5.72 14.44
N PRO A 92 6.91 -6.16 15.49
CA PRO A 92 7.02 -7.58 15.80
C PRO A 92 5.65 -8.19 16.15
N PRO A 93 5.42 -9.49 15.85
CA PRO A 93 4.15 -10.14 16.11
C PRO A 93 3.88 -10.26 17.62
N PRO A 94 2.61 -10.21 18.05
CA PRO A 94 2.25 -10.48 19.44
C PRO A 94 2.67 -11.89 19.89
N PRO A 95 2.83 -12.14 21.20
CA PRO A 95 3.19 -13.47 21.70
C PRO A 95 2.25 -14.58 21.20
N GLY A 96 2.82 -15.62 20.60
CA GLY A 96 2.08 -16.75 20.05
C GLY A 96 1.35 -16.48 18.74
N VAL A 97 1.72 -15.41 18.03
CA VAL A 97 1.30 -15.09 16.66
C VAL A 97 2.51 -15.26 15.76
N GLU A 98 2.38 -15.99 14.66
CA GLU A 98 3.43 -16.06 13.65
C GLU A 98 3.34 -14.82 12.73
N PRO A 99 4.50 -14.23 12.36
CA PRO A 99 4.55 -13.13 11.41
C PRO A 99 4.12 -13.58 10.03
#